data_AF-A0A347U5Z4-F1
#
_entry.id   AF-A0A347U5Z4-F1
#
_cell.length_a   1.000
_cell.length_b   1.000
_cell.length_c   1.000
_cell.angle_alpha   90.00
_cell.angle_beta   90.00
_cell.angle_gamma   90.00
#
_symmetry.space_group_name_H-M   'P 1'
#
loop_
_entity.id
_entity.type
_entity.pdbx_description
1 polymer ?
#
loop_
_entity_poly.entity_id
_entity_poly.type
_entity_poly.pdbx_seq_one_letter_code
_entity_poly.pdbx_strand_id
1 'polypeptide(L)'
;MKIKKNLLYGDNPITNYLPEIEKEDINGIMYLISNLSNRFLEHKFDNNCLSISKDMKYDLFSQNRWRQIIDKKPEHVFHKLFQLRFYGNNLNQATNGYQITKLLIDSYCKWLSYNPTYELIEVNKKQVRIKDIQIDEEVDETKSNFYEEVEINIEYIKKKLIEYWEPVQKYLDKETVEADAELFKFIKYKIEPLRKMYYYISENNNKLKIYYRQSHSGRYYSIGEYSIQSLKKEVRNIILNDYNEYDISVSAPLLLSQIYKSITNENIPSTIKYFIINKKRIREIFAEKYNISLDKSKEFFTSLFFGSKLLSNDFKYNSAVTKSLGIDIVNLILSDKTTYEYQLYKDIKKLFDVISNHYKEKDNRKVIGFNNHTLELRKWKKSTVVAHLYQSLESVVLDSMIKFYTSTTNDFNYVRVHDCLYTKKEIDESELYHFIKKETQINTLFKEPISKQFSDEELYKMMNI
;
A
#
# COMPACT_ATOMS: atom_id res chain seq x y z
N MET A 1 -20.95 -56.65 -21.41
CA MET A 1 -19.89 -57.20 -20.55
C MET A 1 -18.92 -56.07 -20.21
N LYS A 2 -18.97 -55.52 -18.99
CA LYS A 2 -18.12 -54.40 -18.55
C LYS A 2 -16.81 -54.96 -18.01
N ILE A 3 -15.71 -54.75 -18.74
CA ILE A 3 -14.37 -55.09 -18.28
C ILE A 3 -13.81 -53.85 -17.56
N LYS A 4 -13.50 -54.00 -16.27
CA LYS A 4 -12.69 -53.07 -15.48
C LYS A 4 -11.32 -52.95 -16.15
N LYS A 5 -10.94 -51.73 -16.55
CA LYS A 5 -9.55 -51.41 -16.87
C LYS A 5 -8.93 -50.83 -15.60
N ASN A 6 -8.04 -51.61 -14.99
CA ASN A 6 -7.15 -51.15 -13.93
C ASN A 6 -6.31 -50.00 -14.47
N LEU A 7 -6.39 -48.82 -13.85
CA LEU A 7 -5.41 -47.76 -14.02
C LEU A 7 -4.29 -48.01 -13.00
N LEU A 8 -3.15 -48.44 -13.52
CA LEU A 8 -1.86 -48.39 -12.83
C LEU A 8 -1.55 -46.92 -12.51
N TYR A 9 -1.36 -46.61 -11.23
CA TYR A 9 -0.84 -45.33 -10.78
C TYR A 9 0.61 -45.19 -11.25
N GLY A 10 0.86 -44.28 -12.19
CA GLY A 10 2.20 -43.79 -12.50
C GLY A 10 2.61 -42.70 -11.50
N ASP A 11 3.92 -42.59 -11.28
CA ASP A 11 4.60 -41.76 -10.29
C ASP A 11 4.06 -40.32 -10.21
N ASN A 12 3.49 -40.00 -9.05
CA ASN A 12 2.98 -38.67 -8.71
C ASN A 12 3.97 -37.98 -7.74
N PRO A 13 4.57 -36.85 -8.10
CA PRO A 13 5.58 -36.17 -7.27
C PRO A 13 5.00 -35.53 -6.00
N ILE A 14 3.68 -35.50 -5.80
CA ILE A 14 3.08 -35.03 -4.54
C ILE A 14 2.94 -36.18 -3.53
N THR A 15 2.70 -37.41 -3.99
CA THR A 15 2.49 -38.56 -3.10
C THR A 15 3.80 -39.21 -2.64
N ASN A 16 4.89 -38.98 -3.38
CA ASN A 16 6.21 -39.56 -3.04
C ASN A 16 6.98 -38.79 -1.95
N TYR A 17 6.44 -37.65 -1.48
CA TYR A 17 7.08 -36.82 -0.44
C TYR A 17 6.21 -36.58 0.80
N LEU A 18 5.03 -37.20 0.87
CA LEU A 18 4.19 -37.15 2.06
C LEU A 18 4.34 -38.48 2.81
N PRO A 19 4.75 -38.48 4.10
CA PRO A 19 4.65 -39.69 4.93
C PRO A 19 3.19 -40.14 5.03
N GLU A 20 2.96 -41.36 5.52
CA GLU A 20 1.61 -41.92 5.70
C GLU A 20 0.66 -40.87 6.30
N ILE A 21 -0.35 -40.50 5.51
CA ILE A 21 -1.30 -39.44 5.85
C ILE A 21 -2.30 -40.03 6.83
N GLU A 22 -2.24 -39.60 8.09
CA GLU A 22 -3.24 -39.99 9.06
C GLU A 22 -4.56 -39.26 8.81
N LYS A 23 -5.67 -39.82 9.30
CA LYS A 23 -7.03 -39.26 9.08
C LYS A 23 -7.16 -37.82 9.60
N GLU A 24 -6.36 -37.47 10.60
CA GLU A 24 -6.26 -36.13 11.16
C GLU A 24 -5.63 -35.11 10.20
N ASP A 25 -4.68 -35.52 9.36
CA ASP A 25 -3.97 -34.63 8.43
C ASP A 25 -4.81 -34.25 7.18
N ILE A 26 -5.88 -35.01 6.90
CA ILE A 26 -6.71 -34.84 5.70
C ILE A 26 -7.30 -33.42 5.61
N ASN A 27 -7.73 -32.83 6.73
CA ASN A 27 -8.32 -31.48 6.72
C ASN A 27 -7.26 -30.40 6.43
N GLY A 28 -6.05 -30.55 6.96
CA GLY A 28 -4.92 -29.64 6.68
C GLY A 28 -4.44 -29.73 5.23
N ILE A 29 -4.38 -30.95 4.68
CA ILE A 29 -4.04 -31.20 3.27
C ILE A 29 -5.11 -30.62 2.35
N MET A 30 -6.39 -30.79 2.68
CA MET A 30 -7.49 -30.21 1.91
C MET A 30 -7.50 -28.67 1.97
N TYR A 31 -7.09 -28.06 3.08
CA TYR A 31 -6.88 -26.61 3.19
C TYR A 31 -5.73 -26.13 2.30
N LEU A 32 -4.61 -26.87 2.27
CA LEU A 32 -3.46 -26.58 1.42
C LEU A 32 -3.85 -26.66 -0.07
N ILE A 33 -4.55 -27.74 -0.46
CA ILE A 33 -5.05 -27.94 -1.82
C ILE A 33 -6.07 -26.85 -2.20
N SER A 34 -6.97 -26.47 -1.30
CA SER A 34 -7.96 -25.41 -1.54
C SER A 34 -7.31 -24.03 -1.72
N ASN A 35 -6.28 -23.70 -0.96
CA ASN A 35 -5.57 -22.42 -1.10
C ASN A 35 -4.62 -22.38 -2.29
N LEU A 36 -3.96 -23.49 -2.60
CA LEU A 36 -3.12 -23.63 -3.79
C LEU A 36 -3.97 -23.62 -5.07
N SER A 37 -5.16 -24.23 -5.04
CA SER A 37 -6.08 -24.28 -6.18
C SER A 37 -6.57 -22.91 -6.66
N ASN A 38 -6.80 -21.97 -5.74
CA ASN A 38 -7.19 -20.61 -6.09
C ASN A 38 -6.06 -19.81 -6.73
N ARG A 39 -4.80 -20.16 -6.47
CA ARG A 39 -3.61 -19.46 -7.01
C ARG A 39 -3.11 -20.05 -8.33
N PHE A 40 -3.24 -21.36 -8.53
CA PHE A 40 -2.91 -22.01 -9.81
C PHE A 40 -3.82 -21.58 -10.98
N LEU A 41 -5.01 -21.06 -10.70
CA LEU A 41 -5.94 -20.59 -11.73
C LEU A 41 -5.59 -19.21 -12.31
N GLU A 42 -4.67 -18.45 -11.71
CA GLU A 42 -4.31 -17.09 -12.15
C GLU A 42 -3.12 -17.04 -13.11
N HIS A 43 -2.33 -18.13 -13.24
CA HIS A 43 -1.23 -18.22 -14.19
C HIS A 43 -1.72 -18.70 -15.56
N LYS A 44 -2.12 -17.75 -16.42
CA LYS A 44 -2.51 -18.03 -17.80
C LYS A 44 -1.36 -17.99 -18.83
N PHE A 45 -0.14 -17.60 -18.43
CA PHE A 45 0.90 -17.23 -19.41
C PHE A 45 2.34 -17.62 -19.05
N ASP A 46 2.58 -18.61 -18.18
CA ASP A 46 3.94 -19.07 -17.89
C ASP A 46 4.23 -20.42 -18.56
N ASN A 47 5.11 -20.42 -19.55
CA ASN A 47 5.49 -21.62 -20.32
C ASN A 47 6.37 -22.59 -19.50
N ASN A 48 6.79 -22.20 -18.29
CA ASN A 48 7.64 -23.01 -17.41
C ASN A 48 6.89 -23.72 -16.28
N CYS A 49 5.56 -23.59 -16.20
CA CYS A 49 4.74 -24.40 -15.29
C CYS A 49 4.32 -25.72 -15.94
N LEU A 50 4.66 -26.85 -15.31
CA LEU A 50 4.12 -28.18 -15.64
C LEU A 50 2.59 -28.11 -15.75
N SER A 51 2.08 -28.19 -16.98
CA SER A 51 0.65 -28.04 -17.23
C SER A 51 -0.11 -29.28 -16.76
N ILE A 52 -0.93 -29.11 -15.72
CA ILE A 52 -1.93 -30.11 -15.32
C ILE A 52 -2.88 -30.31 -16.51
N SER A 53 -3.14 -31.56 -16.90
CA SER A 53 -4.00 -31.87 -18.05
C SER A 53 -5.39 -31.26 -17.89
N LYS A 54 -6.03 -30.92 -19.02
CA LYS A 54 -7.36 -30.28 -19.04
C LYS A 54 -8.43 -31.13 -18.34
N ASP A 55 -8.28 -32.45 -18.41
CA ASP A 55 -9.18 -33.42 -17.76
C ASP A 55 -8.96 -33.46 -16.25
N MET A 56 -7.71 -33.42 -15.81
CA MET A 56 -7.36 -33.34 -14.38
C MET A 56 -7.79 -31.99 -13.77
N LYS A 57 -7.78 -30.89 -14.53
CA LYS A 57 -8.40 -29.61 -14.11
C LYS A 57 -9.93 -29.73 -13.98
N TYR A 58 -10.58 -30.52 -14.82
CA TYR A 58 -12.03 -30.71 -14.78
C TYR A 58 -12.45 -31.58 -13.57
N ASP A 59 -11.65 -32.59 -13.25
CA ASP A 59 -11.88 -33.50 -12.14
C ASP A 59 -11.52 -32.89 -10.77
N LEU A 60 -10.45 -32.08 -10.68
CA LEU A 60 -10.06 -31.38 -9.44
C LEU A 60 -10.83 -30.09 -9.17
N PHE A 61 -11.23 -29.33 -10.21
CA PHE A 61 -11.67 -27.94 -10.05
C PHE A 61 -13.07 -27.62 -10.59
N SER A 62 -13.92 -28.62 -10.83
CA SER A 62 -15.37 -28.42 -10.99
C SER A 62 -16.09 -28.07 -9.66
N GLN A 63 -15.46 -27.19 -8.87
CA GLN A 63 -15.86 -26.81 -7.50
C GLN A 63 -17.26 -26.21 -7.42
N ASN A 64 -17.75 -25.55 -8.47
CA ASN A 64 -19.09 -24.96 -8.43
C ASN A 64 -20.22 -25.99 -8.41
N ARG A 65 -20.06 -27.18 -9.01
CA ARG A 65 -21.14 -28.17 -9.07
C ARG A 65 -21.22 -28.98 -7.78
N TRP A 66 -20.09 -29.38 -7.23
CA TRP A 66 -20.01 -30.09 -5.95
C TRP A 66 -20.43 -29.21 -4.78
N ARG A 67 -19.99 -27.94 -4.74
CA ARG A 67 -20.36 -27.00 -3.68
C ARG A 67 -21.85 -26.68 -3.68
N GLN A 68 -22.48 -26.53 -4.86
CA GLN A 68 -23.92 -26.38 -4.98
C GLN A 68 -24.72 -27.63 -4.58
N ILE A 69 -24.14 -28.84 -4.74
CA ILE A 69 -24.77 -30.09 -4.31
C ILE A 69 -24.64 -30.27 -2.79
N ILE A 70 -23.51 -29.87 -2.20
CA ILE A 70 -23.24 -29.96 -0.76
C ILE A 70 -23.97 -28.85 0.02
N ASP A 71 -24.10 -27.64 -0.53
CA ASP A 71 -24.91 -26.55 0.06
C ASP A 71 -26.41 -26.92 0.16
N LYS A 72 -26.88 -27.81 -0.72
CA LYS A 72 -28.26 -28.32 -0.70
C LYS A 72 -28.47 -29.50 0.26
N LYS A 73 -27.43 -29.95 0.96
CA LYS A 73 -27.45 -31.11 1.88
C LYS A 73 -26.83 -30.75 3.23
N PRO A 74 -27.58 -30.11 4.14
CA PRO A 74 -27.10 -29.66 5.45
C PRO A 74 -26.42 -30.75 6.30
N GLU A 75 -26.85 -32.00 6.11
CA GLU A 75 -26.36 -33.21 6.77
C GLU A 75 -25.01 -33.73 6.23
N HIS A 76 -24.51 -33.17 5.11
CA HIS A 76 -23.26 -33.62 4.51
C HIS A 76 -22.06 -33.20 5.38
N VAL A 77 -21.13 -34.12 5.64
CA VAL A 77 -19.98 -33.89 6.55
C VAL A 77 -19.14 -32.66 6.17
N PHE A 78 -19.12 -32.30 4.89
CA PHE A 78 -18.42 -31.12 4.38
C PHE A 78 -19.26 -29.82 4.36
N HIS A 79 -20.57 -29.87 4.65
CA HIS A 79 -21.45 -28.69 4.63
C HIS A 79 -20.99 -27.62 5.65
N LYS A 80 -20.67 -28.04 6.89
CA LYS A 80 -20.07 -27.14 7.90
C LYS A 80 -18.71 -26.59 7.47
N LEU A 81 -17.89 -27.41 6.82
CA LEU A 81 -16.56 -27.03 6.34
C LEU A 81 -16.61 -25.95 5.25
N PHE A 82 -17.64 -25.98 4.39
CA PHE A 82 -17.85 -24.96 3.35
C PHE A 82 -18.60 -23.70 3.84
N GLN A 83 -19.30 -23.78 4.98
CA GLN A 83 -19.88 -22.61 5.64
C GLN A 83 -18.85 -21.84 6.49
N LEU A 84 -17.79 -22.49 6.97
CA LEU A 84 -16.69 -21.85 7.70
C LEU A 84 -15.84 -21.02 6.73
N ARG A 85 -16.09 -19.71 6.68
CA ARG A 85 -15.27 -18.75 5.96
C ARG A 85 -14.04 -18.39 6.78
N PHE A 86 -12.91 -19.06 6.53
CA PHE A 86 -11.62 -18.59 7.05
C PHE A 86 -11.07 -17.49 6.13
N TYR A 87 -11.02 -16.25 6.63
CA TYR A 87 -10.31 -15.14 5.98
C TYR A 87 -9.49 -14.37 7.01
N GLY A 88 -8.17 -14.57 6.99
CA GLY A 88 -7.19 -13.83 7.78
C GLY A 88 -5.80 -14.48 7.68
N ASN A 89 -4.73 -13.69 7.56
CA ASN A 89 -3.33 -14.15 7.57
C ASN A 89 -2.84 -14.53 8.99
N ASN A 90 -3.76 -14.90 9.88
CA ASN A 90 -3.50 -15.16 11.28
C ASN A 90 -3.63 -16.66 11.53
N LEU A 91 -2.54 -17.27 11.99
CA LEU A 91 -2.42 -18.69 12.32
C LEU A 91 -3.50 -19.17 13.32
N ASN A 92 -3.83 -18.36 14.33
CA ASN A 92 -4.88 -18.64 15.33
C ASN A 92 -6.30 -18.61 14.75
N GLN A 93 -6.55 -17.81 13.71
CA GLN A 93 -7.83 -17.84 13.01
C GLN A 93 -7.95 -19.05 12.08
N ALA A 94 -6.85 -19.50 11.47
CA ALA A 94 -6.83 -20.66 10.58
C ALA A 94 -6.94 -21.99 11.34
N THR A 95 -6.51 -22.04 12.61
CA THR A 95 -6.48 -23.28 13.38
C THR A 95 -7.74 -23.51 14.20
N ASN A 96 -8.47 -22.46 14.64
CA ASN A 96 -9.73 -22.58 15.40
C ASN A 96 -9.77 -23.75 16.41
N GLY A 97 -8.71 -23.89 17.22
CA GLY A 97 -8.56 -24.97 18.21
C GLY A 97 -7.85 -26.24 17.71
N TYR A 98 -7.32 -26.26 16.49
CA TYR A 98 -6.50 -27.36 15.96
C TYR A 98 -5.04 -27.23 16.40
N GLN A 99 -4.46 -28.29 16.95
CA GLN A 99 -3.03 -28.34 17.25
C GLN A 99 -2.25 -28.45 15.94
N ILE A 100 -1.44 -27.45 15.65
CA ILE A 100 -0.59 -27.43 14.46
C ILE A 100 0.42 -28.56 14.59
N THR A 101 0.38 -29.53 13.68
CA THR A 101 1.34 -30.64 13.68
C THR A 101 2.70 -30.16 13.19
N LYS A 102 3.77 -30.76 13.72
CA LYS A 102 5.15 -30.49 13.29
C LYS A 102 5.32 -30.66 11.78
N LEU A 103 4.64 -31.64 11.19
CA LEU A 103 4.64 -31.89 9.75
C LEU A 103 4.12 -30.69 8.94
N LEU A 104 3.07 -30.01 9.43
CA LEU A 104 2.49 -28.85 8.75
C LEU A 104 3.41 -27.63 8.83
N ILE A 105 4.08 -27.44 9.97
CA ILE A 105 5.11 -26.41 10.17
C ILE A 105 6.29 -26.66 9.25
N ASP A 106 6.83 -27.88 9.27
CA ASP A 106 7.99 -28.27 8.46
C ASP A 106 7.68 -28.16 6.95
N SER A 107 6.47 -28.55 6.54
CA SER A 107 6.01 -28.43 5.14
C SER A 107 5.82 -26.97 4.73
N TYR A 108 5.30 -26.11 5.61
CA TYR A 108 5.14 -24.68 5.35
C TYR A 108 6.49 -23.94 5.31
N CYS A 109 7.40 -24.25 6.24
CA CYS A 109 8.78 -23.73 6.26
C CYS A 109 9.56 -24.17 5.01
N LYS A 110 9.41 -25.43 4.61
CA LYS A 110 10.01 -25.96 3.38
C LYS A 110 9.41 -25.31 2.14
N TRP A 111 8.08 -25.14 2.07
CA TRP A 111 7.42 -24.41 0.99
C TRP A 111 7.86 -22.94 0.90
N LEU A 112 8.01 -22.24 2.03
CA LEU A 112 8.55 -20.87 2.09
C LEU A 112 10.02 -20.79 1.65
N SER A 113 10.84 -21.79 1.98
CA SER A 113 12.23 -21.86 1.53
C SER A 113 12.35 -21.97 0.00
N TYR A 114 11.33 -22.56 -0.65
CA TYR A 114 11.24 -22.67 -2.10
C TYR A 114 10.41 -21.57 -2.77
N ASN A 115 9.61 -20.81 -2.01
CA ASN A 115 8.70 -19.77 -2.51
C ASN A 115 8.78 -18.51 -1.65
N PRO A 116 9.89 -17.76 -1.69
CA PRO A 116 10.08 -16.58 -0.87
C PRO A 116 9.32 -15.40 -1.48
N THR A 117 8.01 -15.27 -1.23
CA THR A 117 7.24 -14.00 -1.21
C THR A 117 5.75 -14.26 -1.24
N TYR A 118 4.96 -13.69 -0.32
CA TYR A 118 3.61 -13.16 -0.59
C TYR A 118 3.16 -12.26 0.59
N GLU A 119 3.77 -11.08 0.68
CA GLU A 119 3.08 -9.83 1.04
C GLU A 119 3.93 -8.72 0.41
N LEU A 120 3.32 -7.95 -0.49
CA LEU A 120 3.95 -6.92 -1.34
C LEU A 120 4.80 -5.94 -0.53
N ILE A 121 6.11 -6.18 -0.43
CA ILE A 121 7.18 -5.31 -0.94
C ILE A 121 8.24 -6.28 -1.43
N GLU A 122 8.48 -6.28 -2.73
CA GLU A 122 9.52 -7.10 -3.32
C GLU A 122 10.89 -6.55 -2.93
N VAL A 123 11.57 -7.30 -2.07
CA VAL A 123 13.02 -7.29 -1.91
C VAL A 123 13.48 -8.63 -2.47
N ASN A 124 13.47 -8.75 -3.79
CA ASN A 124 14.16 -9.81 -4.53
C ASN A 124 14.37 -9.34 -5.97
N LYS A 125 15.44 -8.56 -6.20
CA LYS A 125 16.13 -8.19 -7.46
C LYS A 125 15.36 -8.01 -8.79
N LYS A 126 14.03 -8.12 -8.92
CA LYS A 126 13.40 -8.23 -10.24
C LYS A 126 12.12 -7.42 -10.50
N GLN A 127 11.31 -7.03 -9.52
CA GLN A 127 10.19 -6.09 -9.77
C GLN A 127 9.94 -5.15 -8.57
N VAL A 128 9.48 -3.93 -8.88
CA VAL A 128 8.90 -2.99 -7.92
C VAL A 128 7.63 -2.46 -8.56
N ARG A 129 6.47 -2.60 -7.93
CA ARG A 129 5.25 -1.92 -8.36
C ARG A 129 5.02 -0.69 -7.49
N ILE A 130 5.32 0.49 -8.05
CA ILE A 130 4.70 1.74 -7.59
C ILE A 130 3.33 1.78 -8.25
N LYS A 131 2.28 2.21 -7.53
CA LYS A 131 0.85 2.09 -7.88
C LYS A 131 0.45 2.43 -9.33
N ASP A 132 1.28 3.17 -10.08
CA ASP A 132 1.02 3.62 -11.46
C ASP A 132 2.16 3.32 -12.45
N ILE A 133 3.14 2.50 -12.06
CA ILE A 133 4.28 2.13 -12.89
C ILE A 133 4.46 0.61 -12.88
N GLN A 134 4.23 -0.03 -14.03
CA GLN A 134 4.79 -1.34 -14.32
C GLN A 134 6.29 -1.16 -14.58
N ILE A 135 7.12 -1.66 -13.67
CA ILE A 135 8.57 -1.74 -13.87
C ILE A 135 8.82 -3.11 -14.48
N ASP A 136 9.13 -3.14 -15.78
CA ASP A 136 9.58 -4.36 -16.45
C ASP A 136 10.93 -4.81 -15.88
N GLU A 137 11.19 -6.11 -16.04
CA GLU A 137 12.34 -6.85 -15.51
C GLU A 137 13.67 -6.10 -15.70
N GLU A 138 14.45 -6.05 -14.62
CA GLU A 138 15.66 -5.23 -14.45
C GLU A 138 15.36 -3.72 -14.47
N VAL A 139 15.36 -3.09 -13.28
CA VAL A 139 15.54 -1.64 -13.20
C VAL A 139 16.96 -1.35 -13.64
N ASP A 140 17.14 -1.25 -14.95
CA ASP A 140 18.38 -0.75 -15.52
C ASP A 140 18.51 0.71 -15.09
N GLU A 141 19.55 1.02 -14.32
CA GLU A 141 19.88 2.39 -13.89
C GLU A 141 20.00 3.35 -15.10
N THR A 142 20.22 2.80 -16.31
CA THR A 142 20.20 3.55 -17.58
C THR A 142 18.84 4.17 -17.92
N LYS A 143 17.73 3.70 -17.32
CA LYS A 143 16.38 4.27 -17.51
C LYS A 143 16.03 5.36 -16.50
N SER A 144 16.96 5.75 -15.62
CA SER A 144 16.77 6.89 -14.73
C SER A 144 16.74 8.20 -15.51
N ASN A 145 15.94 9.16 -15.05
CA ASN A 145 15.94 10.51 -15.60
C ASN A 145 17.13 11.31 -15.08
N PHE A 146 17.45 11.14 -13.80
CA PHE A 146 18.60 11.72 -13.13
C PHE A 146 18.88 10.95 -11.83
N TYR A 147 19.97 11.31 -11.14
CA TYR A 147 20.23 10.87 -9.78
C TYR A 147 20.60 12.07 -8.90
N GLU A 148 20.30 11.94 -7.60
CA GLU A 148 20.84 12.82 -6.54
C GLU A 148 21.90 12.03 -5.78
N GLU A 149 23.01 12.68 -5.44
CA GLU A 149 24.01 12.13 -4.51
C GLU A 149 23.94 12.95 -3.22
N VAL A 150 23.71 12.27 -2.10
CA VAL A 150 23.45 12.93 -0.82
C VAL A 150 24.34 12.40 0.28
N GLU A 151 24.78 13.27 1.18
CA GLU A 151 25.63 12.94 2.31
C GLU A 151 24.82 12.41 3.50
N ILE A 152 25.19 11.23 3.99
CA ILE A 152 24.48 10.51 5.06
C ILE A 152 25.36 10.34 6.29
N ASN A 153 24.79 10.56 7.48
CA ASN A 153 25.44 10.25 8.75
C ASN A 153 25.44 8.74 9.01
N ILE A 154 26.50 8.08 8.56
CA ILE A 154 26.62 6.63 8.67
C ILE A 154 26.76 6.13 10.12
N GLU A 155 27.34 6.93 11.02
CA GLU A 155 27.55 6.53 12.42
C GLU A 155 26.23 6.34 13.16
N TYR A 156 25.23 7.17 12.85
CA TYR A 156 23.89 6.99 13.39
C TYR A 156 23.24 5.69 12.92
N ILE A 157 23.39 5.36 11.62
CA ILE A 157 22.90 4.11 11.04
C ILE A 157 23.58 2.90 11.71
N LYS A 158 24.90 2.94 11.85
CA LYS A 158 25.70 1.89 12.49
C LYS A 158 25.22 1.63 13.92
N LYS A 159 25.04 2.69 14.70
CA LYS A 159 24.51 2.62 16.06
C LYS A 159 23.15 1.94 16.08
N LYS A 160 22.22 2.35 15.20
CA LYS A 160 20.88 1.74 15.11
C LYS A 160 20.90 0.29 14.67
N LEU A 161 21.81 -0.10 13.79
CA LEU A 161 21.99 -1.51 13.42
C LEU A 161 22.44 -2.38 14.59
N ILE A 162 23.38 -1.89 15.40
CA ILE A 162 23.82 -2.60 16.63
C ILE A 162 22.63 -2.73 17.60
N GLU A 163 21.92 -1.63 17.87
CA GLU A 163 20.72 -1.63 18.73
C GLU A 163 19.65 -2.62 18.25
N TYR A 164 19.45 -2.76 16.93
CA TYR A 164 18.48 -3.70 16.37
C TYR A 164 18.98 -5.14 16.29
N TRP A 165 20.29 -5.36 16.23
CA TRP A 165 20.86 -6.71 16.18
C TRP A 165 20.90 -7.38 17.54
N GLU A 166 21.09 -6.63 18.64
CA GLU A 166 21.15 -7.19 20.00
C GLU A 166 19.95 -8.08 20.37
N PRO A 167 18.67 -7.67 20.16
CA PRO A 167 17.52 -8.54 20.43
C PRO A 167 17.48 -9.77 19.52
N VAL A 168 17.93 -9.65 18.28
CA VAL A 168 17.98 -10.76 17.32
C VAL A 168 19.02 -11.79 17.77
N GLN A 169 20.21 -11.34 18.19
CA GLN A 169 21.25 -12.22 18.71
C GLN A 169 20.76 -12.98 19.94
N LYS A 170 20.18 -12.28 20.92
CA LYS A 170 19.58 -12.90 22.12
C LYS A 170 18.49 -13.92 21.79
N TYR A 171 17.77 -13.72 20.69
CA TYR A 171 16.77 -14.65 20.21
C TYR A 171 17.40 -15.90 19.56
N LEU A 172 18.44 -15.70 18.75
CA LEU A 172 19.18 -16.78 18.08
C LEU A 172 20.00 -17.64 19.06
N ASP A 173 20.41 -17.08 20.20
CA ASP A 173 21.18 -17.79 21.23
C ASP A 173 20.29 -18.72 22.09
N LYS A 174 18.97 -18.76 21.88
CA LYS A 174 18.07 -19.69 22.58
C LYS A 174 18.21 -21.10 22.01
N GLU A 175 18.34 -22.11 22.88
CA GLU A 175 18.44 -23.53 22.49
C GLU A 175 17.23 -24.02 21.67
N THR A 176 16.06 -23.41 21.88
CA THR A 176 14.85 -23.66 21.09
C THR A 176 14.34 -22.36 20.50
N VAL A 177 14.35 -22.27 19.18
CA VAL A 177 13.83 -21.14 18.42
C VAL A 177 12.44 -21.49 17.91
N GLU A 178 11.40 -20.92 18.54
CA GLU A 178 10.05 -20.98 17.98
C GLU A 178 9.95 -20.04 16.76
N ALA A 179 8.92 -20.19 15.93
CA ALA A 179 8.71 -19.27 14.81
C ALA A 179 8.07 -17.96 15.31
N ASP A 180 8.85 -16.89 15.44
CA ASP A 180 8.33 -15.55 15.77
C ASP A 180 8.13 -14.71 14.49
N ALA A 181 6.86 -14.56 14.09
CA ALA A 181 6.49 -13.80 12.91
C ALA A 181 6.78 -12.29 13.03
N GLU A 182 6.75 -11.74 14.24
CA GLU A 182 7.04 -10.31 14.46
C GLU A 182 8.54 -10.05 14.40
N LEU A 183 9.36 -10.95 14.97
CA LEU A 183 10.81 -10.89 14.78
C LEU A 183 11.20 -11.01 13.31
N PHE A 184 10.58 -11.94 12.57
CA PHE A 184 10.83 -12.08 11.14
C PHE A 184 10.47 -10.80 10.36
N LYS A 185 9.32 -10.19 10.64
CA LYS A 185 8.94 -8.90 10.05
C LYS A 185 9.93 -7.80 10.42
N PHE A 186 10.39 -7.77 11.67
CA PHE A 186 11.37 -6.80 12.13
C PHE A 186 12.69 -6.93 11.38
N ILE A 187 13.23 -8.15 11.25
CA ILE A 187 14.46 -8.41 10.48
C ILE A 187 14.27 -7.98 9.02
N LYS A 188 13.24 -8.52 8.36
CA LYS A 188 13.00 -8.33 6.92
C LYS A 188 12.70 -6.89 6.53
N TYR A 189 11.88 -6.19 7.31
CA TYR A 189 11.39 -4.86 6.93
C TYR A 189 12.16 -3.71 7.58
N LYS A 190 13.06 -3.98 8.54
CA LYS A 190 13.80 -2.95 9.26
C LYS A 190 15.31 -3.19 9.25
N ILE A 191 15.79 -4.36 9.66
CA ILE A 191 17.23 -4.64 9.72
C ILE A 191 17.83 -4.81 8.33
N GLU A 192 17.28 -5.70 7.50
CA GLU A 192 17.85 -6.00 6.18
C GLU A 192 17.95 -4.76 5.28
N PRO A 193 16.89 -3.92 5.14
CA PRO A 193 16.99 -2.72 4.31
C PRO A 193 17.98 -1.71 4.87
N LEU A 194 18.04 -1.54 6.21
CA LEU A 194 18.97 -0.63 6.84
C LEU A 194 20.42 -1.10 6.70
N ARG A 195 20.67 -2.40 6.87
CA ARG A 195 22.00 -3.02 6.73
C ARG A 195 22.53 -2.87 5.31
N LYS A 196 21.65 -3.09 4.34
CA LYS A 196 21.96 -2.94 2.92
C LYS A 196 22.33 -1.50 2.56
N MET A 197 21.55 -0.53 3.05
CA MET A 197 21.87 0.89 2.89
C MET A 197 23.20 1.25 3.57
N TYR A 198 23.43 0.76 4.78
CA TYR A 198 24.67 0.99 5.52
C TYR A 198 25.91 0.57 4.73
N TYR A 199 25.94 -0.68 4.21
CA TYR A 199 27.10 -1.16 3.47
C TYR A 199 27.35 -0.33 2.20
N TYR A 200 26.29 -0.06 1.43
CA TYR A 200 26.41 0.79 0.24
C TYR A 200 26.97 2.18 0.57
N ILE A 201 26.41 2.84 1.58
CA ILE A 201 26.84 4.18 2.00
C ILE A 201 28.28 4.16 2.53
N SER A 202 28.66 3.11 3.28
CA SER A 202 30.02 2.92 3.80
C SER A 202 31.05 2.77 2.69
N GLU A 203 30.73 1.99 1.65
CA GLU A 203 31.60 1.75 0.50
C GLU A 203 31.71 2.98 -0.42
N ASN A 204 30.73 3.89 -0.34
CA ASN A 204 30.65 5.09 -1.17
C ASN A 204 30.97 6.38 -0.38
N ASN A 205 31.89 6.32 0.59
CA ASN A 205 32.37 7.48 1.36
C ASN A 205 31.23 8.32 1.99
N ASN A 206 30.29 7.65 2.65
CA ASN A 206 29.12 8.26 3.30
C ASN A 206 28.12 8.92 2.34
N LYS A 207 28.16 8.57 1.06
CA LYS A 207 27.24 9.10 0.04
C LYS A 207 26.23 8.06 -0.39
N LEU A 208 24.98 8.49 -0.54
CA LEU A 208 23.90 7.70 -1.10
C LEU A 208 23.52 8.27 -2.47
N LYS A 209 23.66 7.47 -3.52
CA LYS A 209 23.17 7.79 -4.85
C LYS A 209 21.74 7.30 -5.01
N ILE A 210 20.82 8.21 -5.27
CA ILE A 210 19.38 7.94 -5.41
C ILE A 210 18.98 8.22 -6.85
N TYR A 211 18.58 7.18 -7.57
CA TYR A 211 18.11 7.31 -8.94
C TYR A 211 16.62 7.60 -8.98
N TYR A 212 16.22 8.55 -9.81
CA TYR A 212 14.82 8.94 -9.98
C TYR A 212 14.31 8.65 -11.38
N ARG A 213 13.04 8.26 -11.43
CA ARG A 213 12.27 8.12 -12.64
C ARG A 213 11.00 8.96 -12.58
N GLN A 214 10.74 9.71 -13.64
CA GLN A 214 9.54 10.48 -13.77
C GLN A 214 8.37 9.58 -14.17
N SER A 215 7.23 9.80 -13.54
CA SER A 215 5.96 9.18 -13.90
C SER A 215 5.22 9.98 -14.97
N HIS A 216 4.11 9.42 -15.48
CA HIS A 216 3.24 10.10 -16.43
C HIS A 216 2.63 11.41 -15.88
N SER A 217 2.48 11.55 -14.57
CA SER A 217 2.04 12.80 -13.93
C SER A 217 3.17 13.81 -13.75
N GLY A 218 4.39 13.47 -14.14
CA GLY A 218 5.59 14.28 -13.97
C GLY A 218 6.24 14.20 -12.59
N ARG A 219 5.63 13.47 -11.63
CA ARG A 219 6.22 13.23 -10.32
C ARG A 219 7.40 12.26 -10.42
N TYR A 220 8.47 12.55 -9.69
CA TYR A 220 9.66 11.70 -9.60
C TYR A 220 9.55 10.65 -8.49
N TYR A 221 9.87 9.42 -8.84
CA TYR A 221 9.93 8.30 -7.93
C TYR A 221 11.33 7.73 -7.87
N SER A 222 11.83 7.43 -6.66
CA SER A 222 13.12 6.76 -6.55
C SER A 222 13.00 5.31 -7.01
N ILE A 223 13.99 4.85 -7.77
CA ILE A 223 14.03 3.52 -8.36
C ILE A 223 15.33 2.80 -7.97
N GLY A 224 15.39 1.51 -8.28
CA GLY A 224 16.57 0.70 -8.05
C GLY A 224 16.70 0.17 -6.63
N GLU A 225 17.83 -0.48 -6.39
CA GLU A 225 18.11 -1.26 -5.19
C GLU A 225 18.17 -0.40 -3.91
N TYR A 226 18.49 0.89 -4.06
CA TYR A 226 18.62 1.89 -3.01
C TYR A 226 17.52 2.96 -3.10
N SER A 227 16.33 2.58 -3.56
CA SER A 227 15.16 3.46 -3.61
C SER A 227 14.70 3.87 -2.20
N ILE A 228 14.99 5.10 -1.80
CA ILE A 228 14.62 5.68 -0.49
C ILE A 228 13.10 5.75 -0.27
N GLN A 229 12.31 5.91 -1.34
CA GLN A 229 10.84 5.96 -1.27
C GLN A 229 10.20 4.60 -1.01
N SER A 230 10.88 3.51 -1.37
CA SER A 230 10.38 2.15 -1.12
C SER A 230 10.51 1.73 0.36
N LEU A 231 11.35 2.44 1.11
CA LEU A 231 11.61 2.13 2.51
C LEU A 231 10.46 2.56 3.41
N LYS A 232 10.20 1.75 4.44
CA LYS A 232 9.32 2.13 5.54
C LYS A 232 9.83 3.44 6.17
N LYS A 233 8.89 4.31 6.58
CA LYS A 233 9.21 5.62 7.16
C LYS A 233 10.21 5.53 8.31
N GLU A 234 10.09 4.54 9.18
CA GLU A 234 11.03 4.32 10.28
C GLU A 234 12.47 4.09 9.81
N VAL A 235 12.68 3.28 8.77
CA VAL A 235 14.02 3.01 8.21
C VAL A 235 14.55 4.26 7.53
N ARG A 236 13.71 4.94 6.74
CA ARG A 236 14.07 6.18 6.08
C ARG A 236 14.49 7.26 7.08
N ASN A 237 13.77 7.41 8.19
CA ASN A 237 14.10 8.38 9.25
C ASN A 237 15.43 8.08 9.94
N ILE A 238 15.90 6.83 9.93
CA ILE A 238 17.24 6.48 10.44
C ILE A 238 18.30 6.87 9.43
N ILE A 239 18.05 6.67 8.13
CA ILE A 239 18.98 7.02 7.06
C ILE A 239 19.10 8.55 6.92
N LEU A 240 17.97 9.25 7.00
CA LEU A 240 17.88 10.71 6.86
C LEU A 240 17.80 11.40 8.23
N ASN A 241 18.49 10.86 9.24
CA ASN A 241 18.31 11.29 10.64
C ASN A 241 18.79 12.73 10.91
N ASP A 242 19.65 13.25 10.06
CA ASP A 242 20.18 14.62 10.12
C ASP A 242 19.65 15.49 8.97
N TYR A 243 18.51 15.10 8.38
CA TYR A 243 17.75 15.91 7.43
C TYR A 243 16.48 16.44 8.08
N ASN A 244 16.06 17.61 7.64
CA ASN A 244 14.81 18.26 8.00
C ASN A 244 13.71 17.81 7.03
N GLU A 245 12.55 17.37 7.55
CA GLU A 245 11.42 16.86 6.77
C GLU A 245 10.40 17.99 6.49
N TYR A 246 10.22 18.38 5.23
CA TYR A 246 9.21 19.35 4.79
C TYR A 246 8.14 18.64 3.96
N ASP A 247 7.05 18.25 4.62
CA ASP A 247 5.92 17.53 4.02
C ASP A 247 4.72 18.47 3.79
N ILE A 248 4.06 18.35 2.64
CA ILE A 248 2.84 19.11 2.36
C ILE A 248 1.69 18.48 3.15
N SER A 249 1.36 19.05 4.30
CA SER A 249 0.22 18.63 5.11
C SER A 249 -1.05 18.66 4.28
N VAL A 250 -1.82 17.56 4.35
CA VAL A 250 -3.09 17.39 3.60
C VAL A 250 -2.97 17.66 2.10
N SER A 251 -1.84 17.28 1.47
CA SER A 251 -1.55 17.52 0.04
C SER A 251 -2.77 17.26 -0.88
N ALA A 252 -3.29 16.03 -0.92
CA ALA A 252 -4.41 15.69 -1.80
C ALA A 252 -5.66 16.56 -1.55
N PRO A 253 -6.23 16.64 -0.32
CA PRO A 253 -7.36 17.55 -0.05
C PRO A 253 -7.09 19.00 -0.45
N LEU A 254 -5.91 19.53 -0.12
CA LEU A 254 -5.54 20.93 -0.30
C LEU A 254 -5.40 21.30 -1.78
N LEU A 255 -4.65 20.50 -2.54
CA LEU A 255 -4.39 20.74 -3.95
C LEU A 255 -5.65 20.52 -4.79
N LEU A 256 -6.42 19.45 -4.52
CA LEU A 256 -7.69 19.21 -5.20
C LEU A 256 -8.70 20.35 -4.99
N SER A 257 -8.73 20.92 -3.79
CA SER A 257 -9.58 22.06 -3.47
C SER A 257 -9.20 23.32 -4.24
N GLN A 258 -7.90 23.54 -4.49
CA GLN A 258 -7.42 24.66 -5.29
C GLN A 258 -7.70 24.46 -6.78
N ILE A 259 -7.56 23.23 -7.29
CA ILE A 259 -7.96 22.88 -8.66
C ILE A 259 -9.47 23.15 -8.83
N TYR A 260 -10.31 22.64 -7.91
CA TYR A 260 -11.76 22.90 -7.93
C TYR A 260 -12.06 24.40 -8.00
N LYS A 261 -11.49 25.18 -7.08
CA LYS A 261 -11.71 26.63 -7.02
C LYS A 261 -11.25 27.34 -8.29
N SER A 262 -10.15 26.92 -8.90
CA SER A 262 -9.67 27.51 -10.16
C SER A 262 -10.61 27.26 -11.35
N ILE A 263 -11.37 26.17 -11.31
CA ILE A 263 -12.32 25.79 -12.36
C ILE A 263 -13.68 26.48 -12.15
N THR A 264 -14.19 26.48 -10.92
CA THR A 264 -15.56 26.89 -10.62
C THR A 264 -15.68 28.33 -10.12
N ASN A 265 -14.58 28.91 -9.62
CA ASN A 265 -14.58 30.13 -8.83
C ASN A 265 -15.48 30.06 -7.56
N GLU A 266 -15.89 28.86 -7.16
CA GLU A 266 -16.73 28.63 -5.99
C GLU A 266 -15.90 28.38 -4.73
N ASN A 267 -16.54 28.56 -3.57
CA ASN A 267 -15.99 28.10 -2.31
C ASN A 267 -15.93 26.57 -2.24
N ILE A 268 -14.87 26.05 -1.65
CA ILE A 268 -14.69 24.63 -1.38
C ILE A 268 -15.76 24.16 -0.39
N PRO A 269 -16.35 22.96 -0.54
CA PRO A 269 -17.30 22.41 0.42
C PRO A 269 -16.77 22.48 1.86
N SER A 270 -17.63 22.86 2.80
CA SER A 270 -17.27 23.06 4.20
C SER A 270 -16.67 21.80 4.84
N THR A 271 -17.20 20.61 4.51
CA THR A 271 -16.68 19.33 5.01
C THR A 271 -15.21 19.13 4.68
N ILE A 272 -14.80 19.41 3.43
CA ILE A 272 -13.41 19.30 2.97
C ILE A 272 -12.54 20.35 3.66
N LYS A 273 -13.03 21.59 3.76
CA LYS A 273 -12.34 22.67 4.48
C LYS A 273 -12.09 22.29 5.95
N TYR A 274 -13.09 21.72 6.63
CA TYR A 274 -12.96 21.26 8.01
C TYR A 274 -11.97 20.11 8.13
N PHE A 275 -11.95 19.18 7.17
CA PHE A 275 -10.95 18.11 7.14
C PHE A 275 -9.53 18.66 7.02
N ILE A 276 -9.30 19.62 6.12
CA ILE A 276 -8.00 20.25 5.91
C ILE A 276 -7.45 20.88 7.21
N ILE A 277 -8.32 21.52 7.97
CA ILE A 277 -7.94 22.26 9.18
C ILE A 277 -7.78 21.34 10.40
N ASN A 278 -8.59 20.28 10.51
CA ASN A 278 -8.68 19.43 11.72
C ASN A 278 -8.34 17.96 11.43
N LYS A 279 -7.51 17.67 10.41
CA LYS A 279 -7.19 16.30 9.95
C LYS A 279 -6.89 15.35 11.10
N LYS A 280 -6.00 15.73 12.03
CA LYS A 280 -5.60 14.88 13.15
C LYS A 280 -6.80 14.52 14.04
N ARG A 281 -7.53 15.53 14.51
CA ARG A 281 -8.64 15.36 15.46
C ARG A 281 -9.83 14.63 14.84
N ILE A 282 -10.17 14.93 13.59
CA ILE A 282 -11.20 14.17 12.86
C ILE A 282 -10.82 12.69 12.74
N ARG A 283 -9.53 12.37 12.51
CA ARG A 283 -9.09 10.96 12.45
C ARG A 283 -9.16 10.26 13.80
N GLU A 284 -8.85 10.96 14.88
CA GLU A 284 -8.93 10.45 16.26
C GLU A 284 -10.39 10.19 16.65
N ILE A 285 -11.27 11.16 16.47
CA ILE A 285 -12.71 11.03 16.75
C ILE A 285 -13.34 9.93 15.89
N PHE A 286 -12.97 9.83 14.61
CA PHE A 286 -13.42 8.73 13.74
C PHE A 286 -12.95 7.37 14.24
N ALA A 287 -11.70 7.27 14.70
CA ALA A 287 -11.13 6.03 15.21
C ALA A 287 -11.88 5.57 16.48
N GLU A 288 -12.18 6.51 17.37
CA GLU A 288 -12.96 6.26 18.59
C GLU A 288 -14.40 5.84 18.25
N LYS A 289 -15.11 6.62 17.43
CA LYS A 289 -16.52 6.37 17.04
C LYS A 289 -16.77 4.95 16.53
N TYR A 290 -15.85 4.41 15.73
CA TYR A 290 -15.97 3.09 15.14
C TYR A 290 -15.10 2.02 15.81
N ASN A 291 -14.45 2.34 16.94
CA ASN A 291 -13.55 1.46 17.67
C ASN A 291 -12.50 0.78 16.76
N ILE A 292 -11.79 1.59 15.97
CA ILE A 292 -10.72 1.15 15.06
C ILE A 292 -9.40 1.81 15.41
N SER A 293 -8.29 1.23 14.95
CA SER A 293 -6.98 1.88 15.07
C SER A 293 -6.92 3.20 14.28
N LEU A 294 -6.14 4.15 14.78
CA LEU A 294 -5.86 5.41 14.08
C LEU A 294 -5.29 5.19 12.66
N ASP A 295 -4.53 4.12 12.43
CA ASP A 295 -3.98 3.84 11.09
C ASP A 295 -5.04 3.42 10.08
N LYS A 296 -6.04 2.63 10.48
CA LYS A 296 -7.24 2.36 9.66
C LYS A 296 -8.03 3.64 9.37
N SER A 297 -8.16 4.53 10.36
CA SER A 297 -8.76 5.85 10.17
C SER A 297 -8.01 6.68 9.12
N LYS A 298 -6.66 6.74 9.22
CA LYS A 298 -5.82 7.39 8.20
C LYS A 298 -6.01 6.77 6.82
N GLU A 299 -6.00 5.45 6.72
CA GLU A 299 -6.17 4.73 5.45
C GLU A 299 -7.53 5.00 4.81
N PHE A 300 -8.61 5.06 5.61
CA PHE A 300 -9.95 5.42 5.15
C PHE A 300 -9.97 6.80 4.49
N PHE A 301 -9.61 7.86 5.22
CA PHE A 301 -9.68 9.21 4.67
C PHE A 301 -8.75 9.40 3.48
N THR A 302 -7.53 8.85 3.54
CA THR A 302 -6.63 8.85 2.38
C THR A 302 -7.30 8.16 1.20
N SER A 303 -7.84 6.96 1.38
CA SER A 303 -8.51 6.22 0.29
C SER A 303 -9.66 7.01 -0.33
N LEU A 304 -10.43 7.77 0.46
CA LEU A 304 -11.48 8.66 -0.05
C LEU A 304 -10.92 9.76 -0.95
N PHE A 305 -9.88 10.48 -0.52
CA PHE A 305 -9.23 11.53 -1.32
C PHE A 305 -8.45 10.99 -2.54
N PHE A 306 -8.22 9.67 -2.59
CA PHE A 306 -7.73 8.96 -3.78
C PHE A 306 -8.87 8.37 -4.65
N GLY A 307 -10.12 8.70 -4.36
CA GLY A 307 -11.29 8.36 -5.18
C GLY A 307 -11.89 6.97 -4.92
N SER A 308 -11.57 6.35 -3.78
CA SER A 308 -12.17 5.08 -3.38
C SER A 308 -13.67 5.22 -3.11
N LYS A 309 -14.42 4.14 -3.36
CA LYS A 309 -15.88 4.14 -3.21
C LYS A 309 -16.29 3.50 -1.89
N LEU A 310 -17.37 4.02 -1.30
CA LEU A 310 -18.12 3.30 -0.26
C LEU A 310 -19.09 2.35 -0.96
N LEU A 311 -18.93 1.04 -0.72
CA LEU A 311 -19.72 -0.02 -1.36
C LEU A 311 -20.26 -0.97 -0.30
N SER A 312 -21.60 -1.06 -0.19
CA SER A 312 -22.29 -1.92 0.78
C SER A 312 -22.27 -3.41 0.44
N ASN A 313 -21.98 -3.75 -0.82
CA ASN A 313 -22.00 -5.12 -1.35
C ASN A 313 -20.67 -5.49 -2.04
N ASP A 314 -19.56 -5.08 -1.45
CA ASP A 314 -18.24 -5.39 -2.00
C ASP A 314 -17.78 -6.80 -1.60
N PHE A 315 -18.46 -7.81 -2.16
CA PHE A 315 -18.21 -9.24 -1.92
C PHE A 315 -16.77 -9.69 -2.24
N LYS A 316 -15.95 -8.84 -2.86
CA LYS A 316 -14.56 -9.10 -3.22
C LYS A 316 -13.56 -8.14 -2.55
N TYR A 317 -14.00 -7.23 -1.67
CA TYR A 317 -13.15 -6.19 -1.09
C TYR A 317 -12.34 -5.41 -2.15
N ASN A 318 -12.97 -5.14 -3.30
CA ASN A 318 -12.35 -4.41 -4.41
C ASN A 318 -12.10 -2.93 -4.08
N SER A 319 -12.81 -2.37 -3.09
CA SER A 319 -12.57 -1.03 -2.57
C SER A 319 -11.53 -1.07 -1.45
N ALA A 320 -10.53 -0.19 -1.54
CA ALA A 320 -9.54 0.00 -0.49
C ALA A 320 -10.19 0.33 0.86
N VAL A 321 -11.29 1.08 0.85
CA VAL A 321 -12.05 1.43 2.06
C VAL A 321 -12.64 0.19 2.72
N THR A 322 -13.36 -0.65 1.97
CA THR A 322 -13.97 -1.87 2.52
C THR A 322 -12.90 -2.84 3.01
N LYS A 323 -11.78 -2.95 2.29
CA LYS A 323 -10.65 -3.79 2.69
C LYS A 323 -10.03 -3.34 4.03
N SER A 324 -9.94 -2.03 4.27
CA SER A 324 -9.35 -1.46 5.47
C SER A 324 -10.30 -1.49 6.68
N LEU A 325 -11.54 -1.02 6.50
CA LEU A 325 -12.51 -0.84 7.58
C LEU A 325 -13.39 -2.06 7.85
N GLY A 326 -13.58 -2.92 6.85
CA GLY A 326 -14.60 -3.97 6.90
C GLY A 326 -15.98 -3.46 6.45
N ILE A 327 -16.82 -4.40 6.02
CA ILE A 327 -18.12 -4.09 5.40
C ILE A 327 -19.13 -3.50 6.38
N ASP A 328 -19.06 -3.90 7.65
CA ASP A 328 -20.02 -3.48 8.67
C ASP A 328 -19.92 -1.98 8.96
N ILE A 329 -18.70 -1.47 9.14
CA ILE A 329 -18.44 -0.03 9.33
C ILE A 329 -18.87 0.76 8.09
N VAL A 330 -18.58 0.26 6.89
CA VAL A 330 -19.00 0.91 5.64
C VAL A 330 -20.53 0.99 5.56
N ASN A 331 -21.25 -0.07 5.96
CA ASN A 331 -22.70 -0.07 5.99
C ASN A 331 -23.28 0.89 7.03
N LEU A 332 -22.65 1.04 8.20
CA LEU A 332 -23.04 2.05 9.18
C LEU A 332 -22.94 3.47 8.59
N ILE A 333 -21.80 3.81 7.97
CA ILE A 333 -21.60 5.11 7.31
C ILE A 333 -22.63 5.33 6.19
N LEU A 334 -22.95 4.29 5.40
CA LEU A 334 -23.92 4.40 4.31
C LEU A 334 -25.38 4.50 4.79
N SER A 335 -25.68 3.95 5.97
CA SER A 335 -27.03 3.94 6.55
C SER A 335 -27.45 5.30 7.09
N ASP A 336 -26.52 6.04 7.71
CA ASP A 336 -26.77 7.39 8.20
C ASP A 336 -26.10 8.45 7.30
N LYS A 337 -26.93 8.99 6.40
CA LYS A 337 -26.51 10.03 5.46
C LYS A 337 -26.24 11.38 6.12
N THR A 338 -26.57 11.56 7.39
CA THR A 338 -26.33 12.82 8.11
C THR A 338 -24.92 12.91 8.69
N THR A 339 -24.22 11.78 8.79
CA THR A 339 -22.86 11.71 9.33
C THR A 339 -21.86 12.56 8.53
N TYR A 340 -20.89 13.16 9.25
CA TYR A 340 -19.81 13.93 8.64
C TYR A 340 -19.06 13.14 7.57
N GLU A 341 -18.81 11.85 7.80
CA GLU A 341 -18.02 10.98 6.92
C GLU A 341 -18.74 10.68 5.62
N TYR A 342 -20.06 10.48 5.68
CA TYR A 342 -20.89 10.35 4.49
C TYR A 342 -20.96 11.66 3.70
N GLN A 343 -21.14 12.80 4.39
CA GLN A 343 -21.18 14.11 3.74
C GLN A 343 -19.83 14.45 3.10
N LEU A 344 -18.72 14.19 3.77
CA LEU A 344 -17.38 14.35 3.23
C LEU A 344 -17.17 13.47 1.99
N TYR A 345 -17.58 12.19 2.03
CA TYR A 345 -17.52 11.31 0.85
C TYR A 345 -18.31 11.88 -0.33
N LYS A 346 -19.52 12.39 -0.08
CA LYS A 346 -20.37 13.01 -1.11
C LYS A 346 -19.70 14.24 -1.72
N ASP A 347 -19.13 15.11 -0.90
CA ASP A 347 -18.46 16.33 -1.34
C ASP A 347 -17.17 16.02 -2.12
N ILE A 348 -16.38 15.04 -1.69
CA ILE A 348 -15.21 14.55 -2.44
C ILE A 348 -15.66 13.99 -3.80
N LYS A 349 -16.75 13.20 -3.84
CA LYS A 349 -17.25 12.65 -5.11
C LYS A 349 -17.69 13.76 -6.07
N LYS A 350 -18.40 14.78 -5.57
CA LYS A 350 -18.81 15.97 -6.33
C LYS A 350 -17.57 16.70 -6.86
N LEU A 351 -16.57 16.94 -6.02
CA LEU A 351 -15.31 17.57 -6.40
C LEU A 351 -14.63 16.81 -7.54
N PHE A 352 -14.54 15.47 -7.43
CA PHE A 352 -13.98 14.62 -8.49
C PHE A 352 -14.80 14.70 -9.79
N ASP A 353 -16.13 14.73 -9.70
CA ASP A 353 -17.00 14.84 -10.87
C ASP A 353 -16.82 16.18 -11.59
N VAL A 354 -16.78 17.28 -10.84
CA VAL A 354 -16.58 18.63 -11.42
C VAL A 354 -15.22 18.75 -12.10
N ILE A 355 -14.14 18.38 -11.40
CA ILE A 355 -12.79 18.44 -11.98
C ILE A 355 -12.72 17.54 -13.22
N SER A 356 -13.18 16.30 -13.13
CA SER A 356 -13.08 15.38 -14.25
C SER A 356 -13.91 15.83 -15.44
N ASN A 357 -15.16 16.26 -15.26
CA ASN A 357 -16.01 16.68 -16.37
C ASN A 357 -15.44 17.89 -17.11
N HIS A 358 -14.91 18.89 -16.38
CA HIS A 358 -14.26 20.06 -16.98
C HIS A 358 -13.15 19.69 -17.97
N TYR A 359 -12.27 18.75 -17.60
CA TYR A 359 -11.20 18.30 -18.49
C TYR A 359 -11.71 17.37 -19.59
N LYS A 360 -12.73 16.56 -19.30
CA LYS A 360 -13.34 15.67 -20.30
C LYS A 360 -13.99 16.43 -21.46
N GLU A 361 -14.60 17.58 -21.16
CA GLU A 361 -15.25 18.45 -22.15
C GLU A 361 -14.22 19.11 -23.08
N LYS A 362 -13.00 19.35 -22.59
CA LYS A 362 -11.89 19.85 -23.40
C LYS A 362 -11.31 18.78 -24.31
N ASP A 363 -10.99 17.62 -23.75
CA ASP A 363 -10.50 16.45 -24.47
C ASP A 363 -10.76 15.17 -23.65
N ASN A 364 -11.48 14.21 -24.22
CA ASN A 364 -11.85 12.97 -23.54
C ASN A 364 -10.83 11.83 -23.69
N ARG A 365 -9.68 12.09 -24.33
CA ARG A 365 -8.55 11.16 -24.53
C ARG A 365 -7.24 11.70 -23.97
N LYS A 366 -7.11 13.01 -23.73
CA LYS A 366 -5.88 13.61 -23.23
C LYS A 366 -6.15 14.60 -22.10
N VAL A 367 -5.26 14.60 -21.10
CA VAL A 367 -5.29 15.59 -20.02
C VAL A 367 -3.88 16.14 -19.80
N ILE A 368 -3.73 17.44 -20.00
CA ILE A 368 -2.47 18.15 -19.74
C ILE A 368 -2.45 18.56 -18.27
N GLY A 369 -1.42 18.13 -17.55
CA GLY A 369 -1.17 18.49 -16.15
C GLY A 369 -0.57 19.88 -15.98
N PHE A 370 -0.46 20.34 -14.74
CA PHE A 370 0.06 21.68 -14.41
C PHE A 370 1.56 21.85 -14.68
N ASN A 371 2.29 20.75 -14.79
CA ASN A 371 3.69 20.69 -15.20
C ASN A 371 3.86 20.39 -16.70
N ASN A 372 2.80 20.55 -17.51
CA ASN A 372 2.76 20.24 -18.95
C ASN A 372 2.92 18.75 -19.31
N HIS A 373 2.94 17.84 -18.34
CA HIS A 373 2.90 16.40 -18.65
C HIS A 373 1.50 15.98 -19.12
N THR A 374 1.46 15.18 -20.18
CA THR A 374 0.21 14.72 -20.79
C THR A 374 -0.10 13.29 -20.35
N LEU A 375 -1.31 13.11 -19.81
CA LEU A 375 -1.91 11.79 -19.62
C LEU A 375 -2.74 11.44 -20.85
N GLU A 376 -2.36 10.37 -21.54
CA GLU A 376 -3.16 9.78 -22.60
C GLU A 376 -4.05 8.64 -22.08
N LEU A 377 -5.32 8.66 -22.48
CA LEU A 377 -6.35 7.76 -21.99
C LEU A 377 -6.97 6.96 -23.14
N ARG A 378 -6.88 5.63 -23.04
CA ARG A 378 -7.70 4.74 -23.88
C ARG A 378 -9.19 4.80 -23.52
N LYS A 379 -9.47 5.00 -22.23
CA LYS A 379 -10.83 5.13 -21.69
C LYS A 379 -10.82 6.14 -20.55
N TRP A 380 -11.79 7.05 -20.56
CA TRP A 380 -11.95 8.03 -19.50
C TRP A 380 -12.17 7.36 -18.15
N LYS A 381 -11.25 7.60 -17.20
CA LYS A 381 -11.35 7.16 -15.82
C LYS A 381 -11.17 8.35 -14.90
N LYS A 382 -12.25 8.72 -14.22
CA LYS A 382 -12.32 9.88 -13.33
C LYS A 382 -11.18 9.92 -12.30
N SER A 383 -10.96 8.83 -11.57
CA SER A 383 -9.91 8.75 -10.55
C SER A 383 -8.51 8.93 -11.14
N THR A 384 -8.23 8.35 -12.31
CA THR A 384 -6.93 8.50 -12.99
C THR A 384 -6.69 9.94 -13.44
N VAL A 385 -7.71 10.61 -13.98
CA VAL A 385 -7.61 12.02 -14.41
C VAL A 385 -7.35 12.94 -13.22
N VAL A 386 -8.15 12.79 -12.16
CA VAL A 386 -8.00 13.60 -10.94
C VAL A 386 -6.65 13.32 -10.27
N ALA A 387 -6.20 12.05 -10.27
CA ALA A 387 -4.88 11.67 -9.79
C ALA A 387 -3.76 12.38 -10.56
N HIS A 388 -3.80 12.35 -11.89
CA HIS A 388 -2.83 13.01 -12.74
C HIS A 388 -2.75 14.52 -12.49
N LEU A 389 -3.90 15.18 -12.41
CA LEU A 389 -3.98 16.62 -12.17
C LEU A 389 -3.39 17.01 -10.82
N TYR A 390 -3.78 16.34 -9.72
CA TYR A 390 -3.24 16.68 -8.41
C TYR A 390 -1.73 16.39 -8.33
N GLN A 391 -1.26 15.25 -8.85
CA GLN A 391 0.16 14.88 -8.80
C GLN A 391 1.02 15.80 -9.66
N SER A 392 0.49 16.26 -10.80
CA SER A 392 1.18 17.25 -11.63
C SER A 392 1.33 18.59 -10.90
N LEU A 393 0.33 18.99 -10.11
CA LEU A 393 0.42 20.20 -9.28
C LEU A 393 1.38 20.02 -8.11
N GLU A 394 1.38 18.85 -7.48
CA GLU A 394 2.31 18.48 -6.42
C GLU A 394 3.77 18.53 -6.91
N SER A 395 4.03 18.07 -8.14
CA SER A 395 5.34 18.17 -8.78
C SER A 395 5.81 19.63 -8.91
N VAL A 396 4.91 20.53 -9.35
CA VAL A 396 5.22 21.97 -9.47
C VAL A 396 5.58 22.57 -8.11
N VAL A 397 4.87 22.19 -7.05
CA VAL A 397 5.16 22.64 -5.68
C VAL A 397 6.53 22.11 -5.21
N LEU A 398 6.81 20.82 -5.40
CA LEU A 398 8.10 20.22 -5.01
C LEU A 398 9.29 20.87 -5.74
N ASP A 399 9.16 21.13 -7.03
CA ASP A 399 10.22 21.81 -7.80
C ASP A 399 10.45 23.24 -7.27
N SER A 400 9.39 23.93 -6.86
CA SER A 400 9.49 25.25 -6.21
C SER A 400 10.16 25.18 -4.84
N MET A 401 9.88 24.13 -4.05
CA MET A 401 10.55 23.91 -2.76
C MET A 401 12.06 23.72 -2.92
N ILE A 402 12.47 22.97 -3.93
CA ILE A 402 13.89 22.70 -4.23
C ILE A 402 14.58 23.97 -4.72
N LYS A 403 13.92 24.72 -5.60
CA LYS A 403 14.43 26.02 -6.06
C LYS A 403 14.63 26.98 -4.90
N PHE A 404 13.67 27.06 -3.98
CA PHE A 404 13.82 27.84 -2.76
C PHE A 404 15.04 27.38 -1.96
N TYR A 405 15.11 26.11 -1.59
CA TYR A 405 16.20 25.53 -0.79
C TYR A 405 17.58 25.81 -1.38
N THR A 406 17.77 25.49 -2.67
CA THR A 406 19.06 25.68 -3.35
C THR A 406 19.44 27.16 -3.43
N SER A 407 18.47 28.05 -3.68
CA SER A 407 18.73 29.50 -3.77
C SER A 407 19.02 30.18 -2.42
N THR A 408 18.41 29.71 -1.33
CA THR A 408 18.56 30.33 0.00
C THR A 408 19.74 29.78 0.78
N THR A 409 20.06 28.50 0.61
CA THR A 409 21.08 27.81 1.41
C THR A 409 22.38 27.53 0.66
N ASN A 410 22.38 27.69 -0.67
CA ASN A 410 23.46 27.29 -1.58
C ASN A 410 23.94 25.84 -1.33
N ASP A 411 23.01 24.96 -1.02
CA ASP A 411 23.22 23.53 -0.74
C ASP A 411 22.38 22.69 -1.68
N PHE A 412 22.91 21.53 -2.05
CA PHE A 412 22.32 20.57 -2.98
C PHE A 412 22.03 19.22 -2.32
N ASN A 413 22.28 19.08 -1.01
CA ASN A 413 21.93 17.90 -0.22
C ASN A 413 20.45 17.90 0.16
N TYR A 414 19.63 17.48 -0.79
CA TYR A 414 18.20 17.27 -0.59
C TYR A 414 17.75 15.93 -1.16
N VAL A 415 16.64 15.39 -0.64
CA VAL A 415 16.04 14.14 -1.10
C VAL A 415 14.54 14.31 -1.30
N ARG A 416 14.04 13.89 -2.46
CA ARG A 416 12.61 13.95 -2.80
C ARG A 416 11.92 12.63 -2.45
N VAL A 417 10.93 12.69 -1.57
CA VAL A 417 10.18 11.49 -1.16
C VAL A 417 8.71 11.79 -1.19
N HIS A 418 8.01 11.20 -2.16
CA HIS A 418 6.58 11.44 -2.33
C HIS A 418 6.26 12.94 -2.45
N ASP A 419 5.49 13.49 -1.51
CA ASP A 419 5.06 14.89 -1.37
C ASP A 419 5.92 15.68 -0.37
N CYS A 420 7.08 15.12 -0.01
CA CYS A 420 8.01 15.64 0.97
C CYS A 420 9.38 15.94 0.36
N LEU A 421 10.00 17.01 0.84
CA LEU A 421 11.40 17.34 0.61
C LEU A 421 12.18 17.18 1.92
N TYR A 422 13.23 16.37 1.90
CA TYR A 422 14.21 16.31 2.99
C TYR A 422 15.38 17.22 2.64
N THR A 423 15.84 18.05 3.56
CA THR A 423 16.98 18.95 3.33
C THR A 423 18.02 18.88 4.45
N LYS A 424 19.30 19.01 4.11
CA LYS A 424 20.38 18.99 5.10
C LYS A 424 20.38 20.21 6.01
N LYS A 425 20.10 21.38 5.43
CA LYS A 425 19.97 22.64 6.15
C LYS A 425 18.51 22.96 6.37
N GLU A 426 18.23 23.57 7.52
CA GLU A 426 16.92 24.08 7.85
C GLU A 426 16.58 25.29 6.97
N ILE A 427 15.31 25.39 6.59
CA ILE A 427 14.69 26.51 5.89
C ILE A 427 13.44 26.97 6.63
N ASP A 428 13.13 28.26 6.52
CA ASP A 428 11.93 28.85 7.13
C ASP A 428 10.66 28.46 6.34
N GLU A 429 9.71 27.80 7.01
CA GLU A 429 8.46 27.34 6.40
C GLU A 429 7.54 28.48 5.93
N SER A 430 7.61 29.65 6.57
CA SER A 430 6.80 30.83 6.20
C SER A 430 7.34 31.48 4.94
N GLU A 431 8.65 31.64 4.85
CA GLU A 431 9.32 32.12 3.63
C GLU A 431 9.11 31.14 2.48
N LEU A 432 9.26 29.83 2.73
CA LEU A 432 8.98 28.77 1.76
C LEU A 432 7.54 28.86 1.24
N TYR A 433 6.56 28.99 2.14
CA TYR A 433 5.16 29.18 1.77
C TYR A 433 4.96 30.41 0.88
N HIS A 434 5.52 31.55 1.25
CA HIS A 434 5.40 32.79 0.47
C HIS A 434 6.07 32.69 -0.89
N PHE A 435 7.21 32.02 -0.97
CA PHE A 435 7.92 31.76 -2.22
C PHE A 435 7.09 30.89 -3.16
N ILE A 436 6.60 29.73 -2.68
CA ILE A 436 5.76 28.83 -3.47
C ILE A 436 4.50 29.55 -3.95
N LYS A 437 3.84 30.30 -3.08
CA LYS A 437 2.63 31.06 -3.44
C LYS A 437 2.92 32.09 -4.53
N LYS A 438 4.04 32.80 -4.43
CA LYS A 438 4.44 33.79 -5.44
C LYS A 438 4.76 33.13 -6.79
N GLU A 439 5.48 32.01 -6.77
CA GLU A 439 5.93 31.32 -7.98
C GLU A 439 4.81 30.55 -8.69
N THR A 440 3.95 29.88 -7.92
CA THR A 440 2.99 28.90 -8.45
C THR A 440 1.53 29.32 -8.32
N GLN A 441 1.25 30.38 -7.56
CA GLN A 441 -0.10 30.78 -7.12
C GLN A 441 -0.82 29.72 -6.25
N ILE A 442 -0.08 28.71 -5.75
CA ILE A 442 -0.61 27.65 -4.90
C ILE A 442 -0.34 27.97 -3.43
N ASN A 443 -1.37 27.81 -2.60
CA ASN A 443 -1.24 27.87 -1.17
C ASN A 443 -0.86 26.47 -0.65
N THR A 444 0.24 26.39 0.08
CA THR A 444 0.69 25.16 0.77
C THR A 444 0.44 25.25 2.27
N LEU A 445 0.47 24.11 2.94
CA LEU A 445 0.44 23.99 4.39
C LEU A 445 1.50 22.96 4.79
N PHE A 446 2.49 23.36 5.59
CA PHE A 446 3.51 22.43 6.13
C PHE A 446 3.12 21.92 7.53
N LYS A 447 2.35 22.73 8.28
CA LYS A 447 1.79 22.38 9.59
C LYS A 447 0.29 22.66 9.65
N GLU A 448 -0.43 21.95 10.52
CA GLU A 448 -1.84 22.23 10.76
C GLU A 448 -2.01 23.61 11.42
N PRO A 449 -2.95 24.46 10.96
CA PRO A 449 -3.13 25.80 11.51
C PRO A 449 -3.87 25.73 12.85
N ILE A 450 -3.11 25.59 13.95
CA ILE A 450 -3.64 25.44 15.32
C ILE A 450 -4.68 26.52 15.65
N SER A 451 -4.43 27.77 15.27
CA SER A 451 -5.32 28.91 15.56
C SER A 451 -6.65 28.91 14.81
N LYS A 452 -6.83 28.01 13.84
CA LYS A 452 -8.07 27.89 13.04
C LYS A 452 -8.85 26.62 13.35
N GLN A 453 -8.37 25.79 14.28
CA GLN A 453 -9.01 24.54 14.64
C GLN A 453 -10.31 24.78 15.43
N PHE A 454 -11.27 23.89 15.23
CA PHE A 454 -12.55 23.90 15.94
C PHE A 454 -12.36 23.36 17.35
N SER A 455 -13.26 23.63 18.29
CA SER A 455 -13.25 22.97 19.61
C SER A 455 -13.63 21.48 19.50
N ASP A 456 -13.29 20.68 20.51
CA ASP A 456 -13.64 19.25 20.50
C ASP A 456 -15.16 19.08 20.50
N GLU A 457 -15.88 19.89 21.28
CA GLU A 457 -17.34 19.93 21.32
C GLU A 457 -17.96 20.18 19.93
N GLU A 458 -17.42 21.13 19.16
CA GLU A 458 -17.87 21.39 17.79
C GLU A 458 -17.64 20.19 16.87
N LEU A 459 -16.49 19.52 16.99
CA LEU A 459 -16.17 18.35 16.17
C LEU A 459 -17.03 17.13 16.53
N TYR A 460 -17.23 16.84 17.83
CA TYR A 460 -18.11 15.77 18.29
C TYR A 460 -19.54 15.97 17.78
N LYS A 461 -20.07 17.18 17.95
CA LYS A 461 -21.40 17.55 17.43
C LYS A 461 -21.52 17.37 15.92
N MET A 462 -20.49 17.75 15.16
CA MET A 462 -20.45 17.53 13.70
C MET A 462 -20.40 16.04 13.32
N MET A 463 -19.77 15.21 14.16
CA MET A 463 -19.60 13.78 13.91
C MET A 463 -20.75 12.92 14.47
N ASN A 464 -21.80 13.55 15.01
CA ASN A 464 -22.94 12.89 15.66
C ASN A 464 -22.52 11.93 16.79
N ILE A 465 -21.58 12.39 17.61
CA ILE A 465 -21.15 11.77 18.88
C ILE A 465 -21.53 12.76 19.97
#